data_AF-A0A7X7ZKZ1-F1
#
_entry.id   AF-A0A7X7ZKZ1-F1
#
_cell.length_a   1.000
_cell.length_b   1.000
_cell.length_c   1.000
_cell.angle_alpha   90.00
_cell.angle_beta   90.00
_cell.angle_gamma   90.00
#
_symmetry.space_group_name_H-M   'P 1'
#
loop_
_entity.id
_entity.type
_entity.pdbx_description
1 polymer ?
#
loop_
_entity_poly.entity_id
_entity_poly.type
_entity_poly.pdbx_seq_one_letter_code
_entity_poly.pdbx_strand_id
1 'polypeptide(L)'
;MLELLKSKPGLTRQHLQIIACAGSGKTEFVSLRVAYLIAEGLAKPENIVAFTFTERAAQELKFRIRSKIRQLIGHQPDIGDLYVGTIHSFCYELLKEFVPGYRVFDVLDEGKRFAFINAHRFDLGYSSLKEWLASEGIHQPFGVMPVTWVLNTFIRGVDIAREEMRPPEEISRCPDFITSFQKYEEKLKEHRFLDFSSMMAIAVQHLEQDRRLLKEVRKRFTHLTVDEYQDINPIQ
;
A
#
# COMPACT_ATOMS: atom_id res chain seq x y z
N MET A 1 22.50 1.97 -21.39
CA MET A 1 21.16 2.31 -20.86
C MET A 1 20.78 3.76 -21.06
N LEU A 2 21.63 4.74 -20.71
CA LEU A 2 21.30 6.16 -20.96
C LEU A 2 21.06 6.47 -22.45
N GLU A 3 21.93 5.95 -23.34
CA GLU A 3 21.75 6.07 -24.80
C GLU A 3 20.44 5.43 -25.30
N LEU A 4 19.95 4.39 -24.63
CA LEU A 4 18.65 3.78 -24.95
C LEU A 4 17.48 4.73 -24.62
N LEU A 5 17.55 5.42 -23.47
CA LEU A 5 16.54 6.41 -23.06
C LEU A 5 16.55 7.62 -24.00
N LYS A 6 17.74 8.09 -24.41
CA LYS A 6 17.89 9.20 -25.37
C LYS A 6 17.36 8.84 -26.77
N SER A 7 17.68 7.64 -27.26
CA SER A 7 17.31 7.20 -28.60
C SER A 7 15.85 6.74 -28.74
N LYS A 8 15.16 6.45 -27.64
CA LYS A 8 13.77 5.97 -27.64
C LYS A 8 12.87 6.77 -26.70
N PRO A 9 12.31 7.92 -27.16
CA PRO A 9 11.40 8.75 -26.36
C PRO A 9 10.13 8.03 -25.85
N GLY A 10 9.73 6.93 -26.48
CA GLY A 10 8.59 6.12 -26.00
C GLY A 10 8.80 5.56 -24.59
N LEU A 11 10.06 5.29 -24.20
CA LEU A 11 10.39 4.74 -22.87
C LEU A 11 10.11 5.73 -21.72
N THR A 12 9.95 7.02 -22.02
CA THR A 12 9.67 8.07 -21.02
C THR A 12 8.22 8.53 -21.00
N ARG A 13 7.40 8.19 -22.01
CA ARG A 13 6.04 8.74 -22.18
C ARG A 13 4.92 7.72 -22.25
N GLN A 14 5.23 6.43 -22.28
CA GLN A 14 4.25 5.35 -22.45
C GLN A 14 4.33 4.34 -21.30
N HIS A 15 3.31 3.47 -21.22
CA HIS A 15 3.34 2.29 -20.37
C HIS A 15 4.50 1.38 -20.81
N LEU A 16 5.32 0.96 -19.84
CA LEU A 16 6.52 0.16 -20.07
C LEU A 16 6.54 -1.00 -19.08
N GLN A 17 6.63 -2.22 -19.61
CA GLN A 17 6.89 -3.42 -18.82
C GLN A 17 8.36 -3.83 -18.99
N ILE A 18 9.05 -4.07 -17.88
CA ILE A 18 10.45 -4.52 -17.86
C ILE A 18 10.46 -5.97 -17.37
N ILE A 19 10.78 -6.90 -18.26
CA ILE A 19 10.97 -8.31 -17.91
C ILE A 19 12.47 -8.54 -17.74
N ALA A 20 12.87 -8.99 -16.55
CA ALA A 20 14.27 -9.07 -16.16
C ALA A 20 14.47 -10.25 -15.20
N CYS A 21 15.52 -11.05 -15.43
CA CYS A 21 15.94 -12.07 -14.47
C CYS A 21 16.63 -11.41 -13.26
N ALA A 22 16.76 -12.15 -12.15
CA ALA A 22 17.56 -11.70 -11.02
C ALA A 22 18.98 -11.28 -11.46
N GLY A 23 19.48 -10.15 -10.94
CA GLY A 23 20.81 -9.64 -11.28
C GLY A 23 20.95 -8.98 -12.66
N SER A 24 19.89 -8.91 -13.48
CA SER A 24 19.94 -8.30 -14.83
C SER A 24 20.01 -6.77 -14.86
N GLY A 25 19.98 -6.11 -13.69
CA GLY A 25 20.03 -4.65 -13.61
C GLY A 25 18.68 -3.94 -13.71
N LYS A 26 17.56 -4.61 -13.40
CA LYS A 26 16.21 -4.00 -13.35
C LYS A 26 16.19 -2.71 -12.53
N THR A 27 16.61 -2.77 -11.26
CA THR A 27 16.64 -1.61 -10.36
C THR A 27 17.60 -0.52 -10.84
N GLU A 28 18.69 -0.90 -11.52
CA GLU A 28 19.64 0.02 -12.14
C GLU A 28 18.99 0.78 -13.31
N PHE A 29 18.22 0.11 -14.16
CA PHE A 29 17.45 0.75 -15.21
C PHE A 29 16.33 1.65 -14.66
N VAL A 30 15.56 1.17 -13.67
CA VAL A 30 14.48 1.93 -13.03
C VAL A 30 15.01 3.24 -12.42
N SER A 31 16.07 3.15 -11.62
CA SER A 31 16.69 4.33 -11.00
C SER A 31 17.26 5.31 -12.04
N LEU A 32 17.87 4.80 -13.12
CA LEU A 32 18.36 5.63 -14.22
C LEU A 32 17.23 6.31 -14.99
N ARG A 33 16.11 5.62 -15.23
CA ARG A 33 14.95 6.17 -15.93
C ARG A 33 14.35 7.32 -15.14
N VAL A 34 14.13 7.15 -13.83
CA VAL A 34 13.64 8.23 -12.96
C VAL A 34 14.62 9.40 -12.94
N ALA A 35 15.92 9.13 -12.80
CA ALA A 35 16.94 10.16 -12.82
C ALA A 35 16.96 10.95 -14.14
N TYR A 36 16.83 10.26 -15.27
CA TYR A 36 16.77 10.87 -16.59
C TYR A 36 15.53 11.76 -16.77
N LEU A 37 14.35 11.30 -16.33
CA LEU A 37 13.12 12.10 -16.39
C LEU A 37 13.26 13.44 -15.67
N ILE A 38 13.90 13.44 -14.50
CA ILE A 38 14.14 14.65 -13.71
C ILE A 38 15.24 15.51 -14.34
N ALA A 39 16.38 14.92 -14.69
CA ALA A 39 17.54 15.65 -15.21
C ALA A 39 17.26 16.37 -16.54
N GLU A 40 16.44 15.79 -17.41
CA GLU A 40 16.05 16.38 -18.70
C GLU A 40 14.81 17.30 -18.58
N GLY A 41 14.28 17.52 -17.37
CA GLY A 41 13.09 18.36 -17.16
C GLY A 41 11.80 17.79 -17.75
N LEU A 42 11.76 16.48 -18.02
CA LEU A 42 10.58 15.79 -18.55
C LEU A 42 9.50 15.56 -17.47
N ALA A 43 9.93 15.46 -16.21
CA ALA A 43 9.06 15.37 -15.05
C ALA A 43 9.69 16.10 -13.86
N LYS A 44 8.85 16.71 -13.03
CA LYS A 44 9.28 17.24 -11.73
C LYS A 44 9.29 16.15 -10.67
N PRO A 45 10.10 16.25 -9.60
CA PRO A 45 10.10 15.27 -8.51
C PRO A 45 8.71 14.96 -7.95
N GLU A 46 7.87 15.99 -7.70
CA GLU A 46 6.52 15.83 -7.15
C GLU A 46 5.54 15.07 -8.06
N ASN A 47 5.92 14.88 -9.33
CA ASN A 47 5.11 14.19 -10.32
C ASN A 47 5.38 12.68 -10.40
N ILE A 48 6.40 12.20 -9.68
CA ILE A 48 6.90 10.83 -9.79
C ILE A 48 6.63 10.04 -8.51
N VAL A 49 6.10 8.84 -8.68
CA VAL A 49 5.88 7.84 -7.63
C VAL A 49 6.64 6.57 -8.00
N ALA A 50 7.51 6.10 -7.10
CA ALA A 50 8.22 4.84 -7.25
C ALA A 50 7.90 3.90 -6.08
N PHE A 51 7.15 2.84 -6.36
CA PHE A 51 6.82 1.81 -5.39
C PHE A 51 7.90 0.74 -5.30
N THR A 52 8.13 0.29 -4.08
CA THR A 52 8.98 -0.85 -3.72
C THR A 52 8.29 -1.67 -2.64
N PHE A 53 8.67 -2.94 -2.50
CA PHE A 53 8.05 -3.82 -1.51
C PHE A 53 8.47 -3.53 -0.05
N THR A 54 9.66 -2.95 0.16
CA THR A 54 10.19 -2.70 1.51
C THR A 54 10.75 -1.30 1.66
N GLU A 55 10.67 -0.74 2.87
CA GLU A 55 11.25 0.57 3.19
C GLU A 55 12.77 0.61 2.94
N ARG A 56 13.48 -0.50 3.14
CA ARG A 56 14.91 -0.61 2.81
C ARG A 56 15.17 -0.48 1.31
N ALA A 57 14.37 -1.16 0.48
CA ALA A 57 14.46 -1.05 -0.97
C ALA A 57 14.12 0.37 -1.45
N ALA A 58 13.12 1.01 -0.84
CA ALA A 58 12.77 2.40 -1.11
C ALA A 58 13.96 3.35 -0.84
N GLN A 59 14.61 3.22 0.32
CA GLN A 59 15.76 4.04 0.69
C GLN A 59 16.93 3.84 -0.28
N GLU A 60 17.23 2.59 -0.64
CA GLU A 60 18.28 2.26 -1.60
C GLU A 60 17.97 2.85 -2.99
N LEU A 61 16.72 2.70 -3.47
CA LEU A 61 16.28 3.24 -4.74
C LEU A 61 16.36 4.77 -4.77
N LYS A 62 15.90 5.44 -3.71
CA LYS A 62 15.98 6.92 -3.57
C LYS A 62 17.43 7.41 -3.58
N PHE A 63 18.34 6.70 -2.91
CA PHE A 63 19.77 7.00 -2.94
C PHE A 63 20.36 6.84 -4.35
N ARG A 64 20.04 5.74 -5.05
CA ARG A 64 20.50 5.49 -6.43
C ARG A 64 20.01 6.58 -7.38
N ILE A 65 18.73 6.96 -7.31
CA ILE A 65 18.15 8.04 -8.12
C ILE A 65 18.90 9.35 -7.87
N ARG A 66 19.09 9.74 -6.60
CA ARG A 66 19.81 10.96 -6.23
C ARG A 66 21.23 11.00 -6.81
N SER A 67 21.95 9.89 -6.66
CA SER A 67 23.32 9.74 -7.17
C SER A 67 23.39 9.90 -8.69
N LYS A 68 22.47 9.25 -9.42
CA LYS A 68 22.41 9.33 -10.89
C LYS A 68 22.03 10.72 -11.38
N ILE A 69 21.07 11.38 -10.75
CA ILE A 69 20.73 12.76 -11.12
C ILE A 69 21.96 13.66 -10.93
N ARG A 70 22.67 13.55 -9.79
CA ARG A 70 23.90 14.32 -9.55
C ARG A 70 24.96 14.09 -10.63
N GLN A 71 25.11 12.85 -11.11
CA GLN A 71 26.03 12.54 -12.22
C GLN A 71 25.60 13.19 -13.55
N LEU A 72 24.29 13.30 -13.79
CA LEU A 72 23.75 13.89 -15.02
C LEU A 72 23.81 15.43 -15.03
N ILE A 73 23.51 16.08 -13.90
CA ILE A 73 23.40 17.55 -13.82
C ILE A 73 24.62 18.24 -13.19
N GLY A 74 25.56 17.48 -12.60
CA GLY A 74 26.81 17.98 -12.03
C GLY A 74 26.70 18.61 -10.62
N HIS A 75 25.50 18.71 -10.04
CA HIS A 75 25.29 19.23 -8.68
C HIS A 75 24.27 18.41 -7.90
N GLN A 76 24.13 18.69 -6.59
CA GLN A 76 23.17 17.99 -5.74
C GLN A 76 21.73 18.36 -6.17
N PRO A 77 20.86 17.37 -6.47
CA PRO A 77 19.49 17.66 -6.86
C PRO A 77 18.59 17.85 -5.64
N ASP A 78 17.54 18.66 -5.82
CA ASP A 78 16.39 18.65 -4.93
C ASP A 78 15.39 17.60 -5.42
N ILE A 79 15.13 16.60 -4.58
CA ILE A 79 14.20 15.50 -4.84
C ILE A 79 13.34 15.24 -3.59
N GLY A 80 13.13 16.26 -2.75
CA GLY A 80 12.34 16.13 -1.53
C GLY A 80 10.94 15.57 -1.81
N ASP A 81 10.29 16.12 -2.84
CA ASP A 81 8.92 15.78 -3.22
C ASP A 81 8.80 14.51 -4.09
N LEU A 82 9.93 13.85 -4.43
CA LEU A 82 9.90 12.54 -5.08
C LEU A 82 9.45 11.47 -4.08
N TYR A 83 8.31 10.83 -4.38
CA TYR A 83 7.85 9.69 -3.61
C TYR A 83 8.61 8.42 -4.03
N VAL A 84 9.32 7.81 -3.07
CA VAL A 84 9.89 6.47 -3.18
C VAL A 84 9.59 5.74 -1.88
N GLY A 85 8.78 4.68 -1.94
CA GLY A 85 8.24 4.06 -0.74
C GLY A 85 7.41 2.81 -1.04
N THR A 86 6.68 2.35 -0.03
CA THR A 86 5.69 1.26 -0.18
C THR A 86 4.35 1.81 -0.66
N ILE A 87 3.46 0.93 -1.14
CA ILE A 87 2.10 1.31 -1.53
C ILE A 87 1.29 1.75 -0.29
N HIS A 88 1.46 1.06 0.85
CA HIS A 88 0.82 1.42 2.12
C HIS A 88 1.10 2.85 2.55
N SER A 89 2.39 3.24 2.59
CA SER A 89 2.80 4.60 2.97
C SER A 89 2.25 5.64 1.98
N PHE A 90 2.13 5.30 0.70
CA PHE A 90 1.57 6.19 -0.31
C PHE A 90 0.07 6.41 -0.11
N CYS A 91 -0.69 5.32 0.12
CA CYS A 91 -2.11 5.41 0.43
C CYS A 91 -2.36 6.26 1.68
N TYR A 92 -1.52 6.10 2.71
CA TYR A 92 -1.58 6.93 3.91
C TYR A 92 -1.36 8.42 3.61
N GLU A 93 -0.27 8.76 2.90
CA GLU A 93 0.04 10.14 2.51
C GLU A 93 -1.07 10.74 1.63
N LEU A 94 -1.59 9.97 0.67
CA LEU A 94 -2.69 10.37 -0.20
C LEU A 94 -3.94 10.71 0.62
N LEU A 95 -4.31 9.86 1.58
CA LEU A 95 -5.46 10.12 2.46
C LEU A 95 -5.25 11.38 3.31
N LYS A 96 -4.08 11.55 3.93
CA LYS A 96 -3.75 12.75 4.72
C LYS A 96 -3.84 14.03 3.91
N GLU A 97 -3.32 13.98 2.69
CA GLU A 97 -3.18 15.16 1.86
C GLU A 97 -4.50 15.56 1.22
N PHE A 98 -5.14 14.61 0.54
CA PHE A 98 -6.28 14.88 -0.34
C PHE A 98 -7.64 14.60 0.31
N VAL A 99 -7.69 13.90 1.44
CA VAL A 99 -8.94 13.60 2.15
C VAL A 99 -8.87 14.18 3.57
N PRO A 100 -9.24 15.46 3.78
CA PRO A 100 -8.99 16.19 5.03
C PRO A 100 -9.43 15.47 6.31
N GLY A 101 -10.49 14.65 6.25
CA GLY A 101 -10.98 13.86 7.38
C GLY A 101 -9.94 12.88 7.96
N TYR A 102 -9.00 12.39 7.16
CA TYR A 102 -7.98 11.43 7.60
C TYR A 102 -6.71 12.09 8.19
N ARG A 103 -6.60 13.43 8.15
CA ARG A 103 -5.46 14.17 8.74
C ARG A 103 -5.22 13.89 10.22
N VAL A 104 -6.28 13.53 10.93
CA VAL A 104 -6.25 13.24 12.38
C VAL A 104 -6.22 11.75 12.70
N PHE A 105 -6.10 10.87 11.70
CA PHE A 105 -6.06 9.43 11.93
C PHE A 105 -4.65 8.93 12.22
N ASP A 106 -4.49 8.03 13.17
CA ASP A 106 -3.21 7.37 13.47
C ASP A 106 -3.16 5.96 12.89
N VAL A 107 -1.96 5.47 12.62
CA VAL A 107 -1.74 4.13 12.05
C VAL A 107 -1.43 3.11 13.14
N LEU A 108 -2.16 2.00 13.12
CA LEU A 108 -1.91 0.80 13.91
C LEU A 108 -1.01 -0.15 13.12
N ASP A 109 0.20 -0.37 13.63
CA ASP A 109 1.03 -1.52 13.22
C ASP A 109 0.38 -2.84 13.68
N GLU A 110 0.91 -3.98 13.24
CA GLU A 110 0.35 -5.31 13.54
C GLU A 110 0.15 -5.56 15.04
N GLY A 111 1.12 -5.15 15.87
CA GLY A 111 1.06 -5.32 17.32
C GLY A 111 -0.02 -4.45 17.96
N LYS A 112 -0.07 -3.16 17.58
CA LYS A 112 -1.11 -2.23 18.05
C LYS A 112 -2.50 -2.62 17.56
N ARG A 113 -2.61 -3.11 16.32
CA ARG A 113 -3.86 -3.63 15.75
C ARG A 113 -4.37 -4.81 16.57
N PHE A 114 -3.51 -5.79 16.84
CA PHE A 114 -3.89 -6.92 17.69
C PHE A 114 -4.32 -6.46 19.10
N ALA A 115 -3.56 -5.56 19.72
CA ALA A 115 -3.90 -5.01 21.03
C ALA A 115 -5.25 -4.27 21.02
N PHE A 116 -5.52 -3.49 19.98
CA PHE A 116 -6.76 -2.75 19.78
C PHE A 116 -7.96 -3.70 19.63
N ILE A 117 -7.84 -4.72 18.77
CA ILE A 117 -8.87 -5.75 18.59
C ILE A 117 -9.10 -6.52 19.89
N ASN A 118 -8.04 -6.90 20.59
CA ASN A 118 -8.14 -7.61 21.87
C ASN A 118 -8.84 -6.76 22.94
N ALA A 119 -8.55 -5.45 23.01
CA ALA A 119 -9.21 -4.53 23.93
C ALA A 119 -10.73 -4.43 23.67
N HIS A 120 -11.15 -4.51 22.41
CA HIS A 120 -12.56 -4.42 22.00
C HIS A 120 -13.21 -5.78 21.69
N ARG A 121 -12.56 -6.90 22.02
CA ARG A 121 -12.98 -8.25 21.59
C ARG A 121 -14.42 -8.60 21.96
N PHE A 122 -14.92 -8.10 23.08
CA PHE A 122 -16.29 -8.35 23.52
C PHE A 122 -17.31 -7.63 22.65
N ASP A 123 -17.05 -6.36 22.32
CA ASP A 123 -17.88 -5.59 21.38
C ASP A 123 -17.89 -6.24 19.99
N LEU A 124 -16.71 -6.72 19.57
CA LEU A 124 -16.50 -7.45 18.32
C LEU A 124 -17.06 -8.88 18.33
N GLY A 125 -17.77 -9.32 19.39
CA GLY A 125 -18.42 -10.64 19.39
C GLY A 125 -17.45 -11.82 19.47
N TYR A 126 -16.41 -11.73 20.28
CA TYR A 126 -15.38 -12.78 20.45
C TYR A 126 -15.94 -14.20 20.63
N SER A 127 -17.00 -14.37 21.42
CA SER A 127 -17.62 -15.69 21.62
C SER A 127 -18.19 -16.24 20.31
N SER A 128 -18.91 -15.41 19.55
CA SER A 128 -19.45 -15.74 18.24
C SER A 128 -18.35 -16.05 17.22
N LEU A 129 -17.26 -15.26 17.20
CA LEU A 129 -16.10 -15.54 16.36
C LEU A 129 -15.45 -16.89 16.69
N LYS A 130 -15.37 -17.25 17.98
CA LYS A 130 -14.84 -18.54 18.41
C LYS A 130 -15.74 -19.70 17.98
N GLU A 131 -17.05 -19.54 18.10
CA GLU A 131 -18.05 -20.52 17.67
C GLU A 131 -18.05 -20.70 16.14
N TRP A 132 -17.94 -19.60 15.39
CA TRP A 132 -17.77 -19.58 13.93
C TRP A 132 -16.56 -20.43 13.48
N LEU A 133 -15.39 -20.22 14.08
CA LEU A 133 -14.21 -20.99 13.69
C LEU A 133 -14.40 -22.49 13.94
N ALA A 134 -15.04 -22.85 15.06
CA ALA A 134 -15.36 -24.24 15.34
C ALA A 134 -16.38 -24.82 14.35
N SER A 135 -17.40 -24.06 13.92
CA SER A 135 -18.40 -24.52 12.96
C SER A 135 -17.84 -24.74 11.56
N GLU A 136 -16.81 -23.97 11.17
CA GLU A 136 -16.10 -24.15 9.90
C GLU A 136 -15.04 -25.27 9.95
N GLY A 137 -14.95 -26.02 11.07
CA GLY A 137 -13.93 -27.06 11.24
C GLY A 137 -12.50 -26.51 11.35
N ILE A 138 -12.35 -25.22 11.62
CA ILE A 138 -11.05 -24.58 11.81
C ILE A 138 -10.67 -24.80 13.28
N HIS A 139 -9.69 -25.70 13.49
CA HIS A 139 -9.25 -26.06 14.83
C HIS A 139 -8.12 -25.17 15.32
N GLN A 140 -8.14 -24.89 16.63
CA GLN A 140 -7.07 -24.17 17.31
C GLN A 140 -5.75 -24.95 17.19
N PRO A 141 -4.65 -24.31 16.74
CA PRO A 141 -3.34 -24.94 16.72
C PRO A 141 -2.83 -25.26 18.12
N PHE A 142 -2.08 -26.37 18.25
CA PHE A 142 -1.46 -26.76 19.52
C PHE A 142 -0.51 -25.67 20.05
N GLY A 143 -0.61 -25.36 21.35
CA GLY A 143 0.26 -24.39 22.02
C GLY A 143 -0.07 -22.91 21.80
N VAL A 144 -1.06 -22.58 20.96
CA VAL A 144 -1.51 -21.19 20.76
C VAL A 144 -2.65 -20.88 21.73
N MET A 145 -2.67 -19.70 22.35
CA MET A 145 -3.80 -19.31 23.21
C MET A 145 -5.09 -19.13 22.39
N PRO A 146 -6.28 -19.52 22.90
CA PRO A 146 -7.53 -19.40 22.16
C PRO A 146 -7.79 -17.97 21.65
N VAL A 147 -7.55 -16.96 22.49
CA VAL A 147 -7.75 -15.56 22.11
C VAL A 147 -6.85 -15.14 20.95
N THR A 148 -5.56 -15.48 21.02
CA THR A 148 -4.59 -15.17 19.96
C THR A 148 -4.98 -15.84 18.65
N TRP A 149 -5.41 -17.10 18.70
CA TRP A 149 -5.84 -17.83 17.52
C TRP A 149 -7.10 -17.22 16.88
N VAL A 150 -8.15 -16.94 17.67
CA VAL A 150 -9.40 -16.36 17.15
C VAL A 150 -9.13 -15.00 16.51
N LEU A 151 -8.43 -14.11 17.22
CA LEU A 151 -8.21 -12.75 16.74
C LEU A 151 -7.30 -12.70 15.52
N ASN A 152 -6.24 -13.53 15.46
CA ASN A 152 -5.38 -13.59 14.28
C ASN A 152 -6.11 -14.19 13.07
N THR A 153 -6.99 -15.17 13.28
CA THR A 153 -7.80 -15.72 12.17
C THR A 153 -8.79 -14.68 11.65
N PHE A 154 -9.43 -13.93 12.55
CA PHE A 154 -10.29 -12.80 12.19
C PHE A 154 -9.52 -11.73 11.42
N ILE A 155 -8.36 -11.29 11.91
CA ILE A 155 -7.48 -10.33 11.24
C ILE A 155 -7.14 -10.78 9.82
N ARG A 156 -6.75 -12.04 9.63
CA ARG A 156 -6.47 -12.59 8.29
C ARG A 156 -7.70 -12.52 7.38
N GLY A 157 -8.89 -12.88 7.88
CA GLY A 157 -10.12 -12.78 7.12
C GLY A 157 -10.43 -11.33 6.71
N VAL A 158 -10.17 -10.37 7.60
CA VAL A 158 -10.32 -8.94 7.30
C VAL A 158 -9.35 -8.49 6.20
N ASP A 159 -8.09 -8.90 6.30
CA ASP A 159 -7.06 -8.53 5.32
C ASP A 159 -7.36 -9.13 3.95
N ILE A 160 -7.75 -10.41 3.89
CA ILE A 160 -8.15 -11.07 2.63
C ILE A 160 -9.34 -10.32 1.99
N ALA A 161 -10.37 -9.98 2.77
CA ALA A 161 -11.52 -9.25 2.22
C ALA A 161 -11.10 -7.93 1.57
N ARG A 162 -10.28 -7.14 2.27
CA ARG A 162 -9.81 -5.84 1.79
C ARG A 162 -8.86 -5.97 0.60
N GLU A 163 -7.85 -6.82 0.70
CA GLU A 163 -6.79 -6.98 -0.30
C GLU A 163 -7.28 -7.61 -1.60
N GLU A 164 -8.24 -8.54 -1.52
CA GLU A 164 -8.89 -9.12 -2.69
C GLU A 164 -10.03 -8.25 -3.24
N MET A 165 -10.30 -7.10 -2.61
CA MET A 165 -11.42 -6.21 -2.94
C MET A 165 -12.78 -6.93 -2.94
N ARG A 166 -12.99 -7.82 -1.96
CA ARG A 166 -14.21 -8.61 -1.82
C ARG A 166 -15.02 -8.18 -0.61
N PRO A 167 -16.36 -8.19 -0.71
CA PRO A 167 -17.20 -7.97 0.46
C PRO A 167 -17.03 -9.14 1.47
N PRO A 168 -17.20 -8.89 2.78
CA PRO A 168 -16.97 -9.91 3.81
C PRO A 168 -17.83 -11.18 3.63
N GLU A 169 -19.00 -11.05 3.01
CA GLU A 169 -19.92 -12.15 2.67
C GLU A 169 -19.32 -13.18 1.70
N GLU A 170 -18.36 -12.76 0.86
CA GLU A 170 -17.63 -13.65 -0.04
C GLU A 170 -16.45 -14.36 0.64
N ILE A 171 -15.96 -13.82 1.74
CA ILE A 171 -14.90 -14.44 2.54
C ILE A 171 -15.50 -15.48 3.49
N SER A 172 -16.62 -15.14 4.13
CA SER A 172 -17.36 -16.09 4.95
C SER A 172 -18.85 -15.79 4.91
N ARG A 173 -19.66 -16.85 4.70
CA ARG A 173 -21.13 -16.77 4.79
C ARG A 173 -21.64 -16.73 6.24
N CYS A 174 -20.75 -16.81 7.23
CA CYS A 174 -21.13 -16.76 8.62
C CYS A 174 -21.52 -15.33 9.04
N PRO A 175 -22.75 -15.09 9.54
CA PRO A 175 -23.19 -13.77 9.99
C PRO A 175 -22.30 -13.17 11.09
N ASP A 176 -21.67 -14.02 11.91
CA ASP A 176 -20.82 -13.57 13.03
C ASP A 176 -19.52 -12.93 12.53
N PHE A 177 -18.90 -13.49 11.48
CA PHE A 177 -17.74 -12.86 10.85
C PHE A 177 -18.09 -11.51 10.23
N ILE A 178 -19.18 -11.46 9.44
CA ILE A 178 -19.63 -10.24 8.76
C ILE A 178 -19.95 -9.13 9.77
N THR A 179 -20.70 -9.47 10.83
CA THR A 179 -21.05 -8.52 11.90
C THR A 179 -19.80 -8.02 12.62
N SER A 180 -18.85 -8.92 12.91
CA SER A 180 -17.59 -8.54 13.58
C SER A 180 -16.72 -7.67 12.69
N PHE A 181 -16.68 -7.94 11.38
CA PHE A 181 -15.99 -7.11 10.39
C PHE A 181 -16.55 -5.69 10.39
N GLN A 182 -17.88 -5.54 10.27
CA GLN A 182 -18.55 -4.24 10.24
C GLN A 182 -18.27 -3.44 11.52
N LYS A 183 -18.40 -4.08 12.69
CA LYS A 183 -18.06 -3.46 13.98
C LYS A 183 -16.59 -3.07 14.08
N TYR A 184 -15.69 -3.85 13.49
CA TYR A 184 -14.27 -3.52 13.47
C TYR A 184 -13.99 -2.26 12.63
N GLU A 185 -14.58 -2.14 11.44
CA GLU A 185 -14.52 -0.92 10.62
C GLU A 185 -15.07 0.30 11.36
N GLU A 186 -16.21 0.14 12.02
CA GLU A 186 -16.82 1.20 12.84
C GLU A 186 -15.91 1.63 13.98
N LYS A 187 -15.30 0.68 14.69
CA LYS A 187 -14.37 0.95 15.79
C LYS A 187 -13.10 1.66 15.31
N LEU A 188 -12.51 1.25 14.18
CA LEU A 188 -11.38 1.97 13.60
C LEU A 188 -11.76 3.44 13.33
N LYS A 189 -12.93 3.67 12.72
CA LYS A 189 -13.41 5.02 12.42
C LYS A 189 -13.71 5.85 13.68
N GLU A 190 -14.38 5.27 14.67
CA GLU A 190 -14.70 5.91 15.96
C GLU A 190 -13.43 6.41 16.65
N HIS A 191 -12.39 5.57 16.68
CA HIS A 191 -11.11 5.87 17.31
C HIS A 191 -10.13 6.63 16.41
N ARG A 192 -10.51 6.93 15.16
CA ARG A 192 -9.66 7.58 14.16
C ARG A 192 -8.36 6.80 13.94
N PHE A 193 -8.48 5.49 13.79
CA PHE A 193 -7.37 4.61 13.45
C PHE A 193 -7.48 4.09 12.03
N LEU A 194 -6.32 3.84 11.44
CA LEU A 194 -6.12 3.07 10.23
C LEU A 194 -5.18 1.91 10.56
N ASP A 195 -5.44 0.73 10.03
CA ASP A 195 -4.43 -0.33 9.90
C ASP A 195 -3.93 -0.42 8.43
N PHE A 196 -2.90 -1.23 8.17
CA PHE A 196 -2.29 -1.31 6.84
C PHE A 196 -3.28 -1.62 5.70
N SER A 197 -4.13 -2.64 5.83
CA SER A 197 -5.09 -2.99 4.78
C SER A 197 -6.22 -1.96 4.63
N SER A 198 -6.65 -1.32 5.72
CA SER A 198 -7.68 -0.26 5.67
C SER A 198 -7.19 0.99 4.93
N MET A 199 -5.91 1.36 5.05
CA MET A 199 -5.36 2.52 4.33
C MET A 199 -5.48 2.35 2.82
N MET A 200 -5.17 1.15 2.32
CA MET A 200 -5.34 0.84 0.90
C MET A 200 -6.82 0.83 0.52
N ALA A 201 -7.66 0.12 1.28
CA ALA A 201 -9.07 -0.04 0.94
C ALA A 201 -9.81 1.30 0.89
N ILE A 202 -9.56 2.16 1.88
CA ILE A 202 -10.16 3.49 1.98
C ILE A 202 -9.61 4.41 0.88
N ALA A 203 -8.31 4.37 0.57
CA ALA A 203 -7.73 5.17 -0.51
C ALA A 203 -8.33 4.79 -1.87
N VAL A 204 -8.42 3.49 -2.18
CA VAL A 204 -9.04 2.99 -3.41
C VAL A 204 -10.51 3.39 -3.47
N GLN A 205 -11.27 3.19 -2.39
CA GLN A 205 -12.67 3.59 -2.32
C GLN A 205 -12.85 5.08 -2.67
N HIS A 206 -12.03 5.96 -2.08
CA HIS A 206 -12.09 7.40 -2.37
C HIS A 206 -11.74 7.72 -3.84
N LEU A 207 -10.72 7.06 -4.40
CA LEU A 207 -10.32 7.24 -5.79
C LEU A 207 -11.38 6.76 -6.79
N GLU A 208 -12.11 5.68 -6.48
CA GLU A 208 -13.18 5.15 -7.32
C GLU A 208 -14.45 5.99 -7.24
N GLN A 209 -14.79 6.48 -6.05
CA GLN A 209 -16.06 7.18 -5.80
C GLN A 209 -15.99 8.69 -6.09
N ASP A 210 -14.83 9.33 -5.90
CA ASP A 210 -14.66 10.76 -6.13
C ASP A 210 -13.81 11.04 -7.39
N ARG A 211 -14.49 11.30 -8.51
CA ARG A 211 -13.85 11.66 -9.78
C ARG A 211 -13.02 12.95 -9.73
N ARG A 212 -13.35 13.90 -8.83
CA ARG A 212 -12.59 15.15 -8.69
C ARG A 212 -11.27 14.87 -7.99
N LEU A 213 -11.31 14.11 -6.91
CA LEU A 213 -10.11 13.62 -6.22
C LEU A 213 -9.19 12.87 -7.19
N LEU A 214 -9.73 11.89 -7.93
CA LEU A 214 -8.95 11.12 -8.90
C LEU A 214 -8.27 12.01 -9.95
N LYS A 215 -8.96 13.07 -10.41
CA LYS A 215 -8.41 14.02 -11.37
C LYS A 215 -7.24 14.82 -10.78
N GLU A 216 -7.36 15.29 -9.54
CA GLU A 216 -6.27 16.02 -8.86
C GLU A 216 -5.05 15.10 -8.60
N VAL A 217 -5.29 13.87 -8.14
CA VAL A 217 -4.24 12.86 -7.93
C VAL A 217 -3.51 12.55 -9.25
N ARG A 218 -4.23 12.29 -10.35
CA ARG A 218 -3.63 12.04 -11.68
C ARG A 218 -2.94 13.26 -12.29
N LYS A 219 -3.36 14.47 -11.91
CA LYS A 219 -2.72 15.71 -12.36
C LYS A 219 -1.36 15.90 -11.69
N ARG A 220 -1.24 15.51 -10.41
CA ARG A 220 0.03 15.52 -9.68
C ARG A 220 0.90 14.35 -10.11
N PHE A 221 0.47 13.12 -9.83
CA PHE A 221 1.27 11.92 -10.08
C PHE A 221 1.07 11.44 -11.50
N THR A 222 2.01 11.81 -12.38
CA THR A 222 1.95 11.52 -13.82
C THR A 222 2.88 10.39 -14.24
N HIS A 223 3.86 10.04 -13.39
CA HIS A 223 4.83 8.98 -13.65
C HIS A 223 4.84 8.02 -12.47
N LEU A 224 4.36 6.81 -12.70
CA LEU A 224 4.33 5.76 -11.71
C LEU A 224 5.27 4.62 -12.13
N THR A 225 6.06 4.14 -11.19
CA THR A 225 6.93 2.97 -11.37
C THR A 225 6.70 2.01 -10.22
N VAL A 226 6.58 0.73 -10.53
CA VAL A 226 6.43 -0.33 -9.53
C VAL A 226 7.60 -1.29 -9.68
N ASP A 227 8.41 -1.42 -8.63
CA ASP A 227 9.37 -2.51 -8.54
C ASP A 227 8.69 -3.74 -7.91
N GLU A 228 9.16 -4.92 -8.29
CA GLU A 228 8.60 -6.22 -7.86
C GLU A 228 7.09 -6.38 -8.15
N TYR A 229 6.67 -5.98 -9.36
CA TYR A 229 5.26 -6.05 -9.79
C TYR A 229 4.65 -7.47 -9.69
N GLN A 230 5.46 -8.53 -9.67
CA GLN A 230 4.95 -9.89 -9.49
C GLN A 230 4.36 -10.17 -8.09
N ASP A 231 4.66 -9.32 -7.10
CA ASP A 231 4.27 -9.51 -5.70
C ASP A 231 3.06 -8.63 -5.30
N ILE A 232 2.37 -8.00 -6.27
CA ILE A 232 1.18 -7.18 -5.99
C ILE A 232 -0.08 -8.04 -5.84
N ASN A 233 -1.04 -7.55 -5.06
CA ASN A 233 -2.38 -8.13 -4.88
C ASN A 233 -3.46 -7.25 -5.57
N PRO A 234 -4.73 -7.68 -5.67
CA PRO A 234 -5.76 -6.96 -6.45
C PRO A 234 -6.01 -5.51 -6.06
N ILE A 235 -5.86 -5.15 -4.77
CA ILE A 235 -6.06 -3.78 -4.30
C ILE A 235 -4.90 -2.83 -4.65
N GLN A 236 -3.70 -3.37 -4.93
CA GLN A 236 -2.47 -2.65 -5.24
C GLN A 236 -2.32 -2.35 -6.73
#